data_AF-A0A7W1Q3R0-F1
#
_entry.id   AF-A0A7W1Q3R0-F1
#
_cell.length_a   1.000
_cell.length_b   1.000
_cell.length_c   1.000
_cell.angle_alpha   90.00
_cell.angle_beta   90.00
_cell.angle_gamma   90.00
#
_symmetry.space_group_name_H-M   'P 1'
#
loop_
_entity.id
_entity.type
_entity.pdbx_description
1 polymer ?
#
loop_
_entity_poly.entity_id
_entity_poly.type
_entity_poly.pdbx_seq_one_letter_code
_entity_poly.pdbx_strand_id
1 'polypeptide(L)'
;WRPGCGSCASLRRSLHEAGVDARWRNIWEDAPAAAFVRSMANGNETVPTVTFDDRVFVAPRPTLLLRDLRAAHPELDLDLDPVRKWPPLRVLQWVGVIVGLIASEALAQAGQTALSWALDAVIVAFFLVVRKLRTGWPRRLRPTAGAPTTPTDSAVPPL
;
A
#
# COMPACT_ATOMS: atom_id res chain seq x y z
N TRP A 1 -14.57 8.17 6.99
CA TRP A 1 -14.11 8.64 5.65
C TRP A 1 -15.32 9.06 4.84
N ARG A 2 -15.13 9.79 3.73
CA ARG A 2 -16.21 10.10 2.77
C ARG A 2 -15.73 9.96 1.31
N PRO A 3 -16.61 9.63 0.35
CA PRO A 3 -16.28 9.61 -1.07
C PRO A 3 -15.66 10.93 -1.57
N GLY A 4 -14.71 10.85 -2.50
CA GLY A 4 -14.01 12.04 -3.05
C GLY A 4 -12.97 12.70 -2.14
N CYS A 5 -12.76 12.20 -0.91
CA CYS A 5 -11.79 12.76 0.02
C CYS A 5 -10.34 12.38 -0.31
N GLY A 6 -9.55 13.34 -0.82
CA GLY A 6 -8.15 13.13 -1.17
C GLY A 6 -7.25 12.74 0.01
N SER A 7 -7.42 13.39 1.17
CA SER A 7 -6.70 13.04 2.41
C SER A 7 -7.02 11.62 2.89
N CYS A 8 -8.29 11.21 2.79
CA CYS A 8 -8.73 9.85 3.12
C CYS A 8 -8.11 8.81 2.18
N ALA A 9 -8.05 9.11 0.87
CA ALA A 9 -7.41 8.23 -0.11
C ALA A 9 -5.90 8.10 0.13
N SER A 10 -5.24 9.21 0.47
CA SER A 10 -3.81 9.23 0.84
C SER A 10 -3.56 8.35 2.06
N LEU A 11 -4.35 8.53 3.13
CA LEU A 11 -4.22 7.75 4.35
C LEU A 11 -4.47 6.25 4.13
N ARG A 12 -5.52 5.90 3.39
CA ARG A 12 -5.81 4.50 3.00
C ARG A 12 -4.62 3.84 2.33
N ARG A 13 -4.00 4.55 1.38
CA ARG A 13 -2.84 4.05 0.63
C ARG A 13 -1.65 3.82 1.55
N SER A 14 -1.32 4.79 2.39
CA SER A 14 -0.18 4.67 3.32
C SER A 14 -0.36 3.54 4.32
N LEU A 15 -1.56 3.35 4.87
CA LEU A 15 -1.85 2.24 5.78
C LEU A 15 -1.75 0.89 5.04
N HIS A 16 -2.30 0.80 3.83
CA HIS A 16 -2.19 -0.41 3.02
C HIS A 16 -0.74 -0.75 2.66
N GLU A 17 0.07 0.24 2.25
CA GLU A 17 1.50 0.04 1.97
C GLU A 17 2.29 -0.38 3.20
N ALA A 18 1.87 0.05 4.40
CA ALA A 18 2.47 -0.33 5.66
C ALA A 18 1.99 -1.71 6.18
N GLY A 19 1.07 -2.38 5.47
CA GLY A 19 0.50 -3.65 5.92
C GLY A 19 -0.51 -3.53 7.06
N VAL A 20 -1.10 -2.34 7.26
CA VAL A 20 -2.09 -2.09 8.33
C VAL A 20 -3.49 -2.34 7.82
N ASP A 21 -4.17 -3.32 8.43
CA ASP A 21 -5.60 -3.51 8.25
C ASP A 21 -6.39 -2.52 9.10
N ALA A 22 -7.27 -1.74 8.47
CA ALA A 22 -8.09 -0.74 9.13
C ALA A 22 -9.56 -0.90 8.75
N ARG A 23 -10.47 -0.64 9.69
CA ARG A 23 -11.91 -0.60 9.46
C ARG A 23 -12.33 0.79 8.99
N TRP A 24 -12.97 0.86 7.83
CA TRP A 24 -13.32 2.12 7.18
C TRP A 24 -14.83 2.40 7.27
N ARG A 25 -15.24 3.36 8.10
CA ARG A 25 -16.65 3.82 8.20
C ARG A 25 -16.92 5.02 7.29
N ASN A 26 -17.92 4.92 6.41
CA ASN A 26 -18.35 6.02 5.55
C ASN A 26 -19.31 6.93 6.33
N ILE A 27 -18.92 8.17 6.63
CA ILE A 27 -19.75 9.07 7.44
C ILE A 27 -21.01 9.57 6.71
N TRP A 28 -21.10 9.43 5.39
CA TRP A 28 -22.32 9.76 4.66
C TRP A 28 -23.40 8.68 4.79
N GLU A 29 -23.01 7.45 5.06
CA GLU A 29 -23.91 6.28 5.19
C GLU A 29 -24.14 5.89 6.65
N ASP A 30 -23.22 6.27 7.54
CA ASP A 30 -23.22 5.91 8.96
C ASP A 30 -23.39 7.19 9.81
N ALA A 31 -24.64 7.49 10.15
CA ALA A 31 -25.00 8.66 10.96
C ALA A 31 -24.33 8.68 12.35
N PRO A 32 -24.24 7.55 13.09
CA PRO A 32 -23.43 7.48 14.30
C PRO A 32 -21.95 7.85 14.08
N ALA A 33 -21.32 7.35 13.01
CA ALA A 33 -19.93 7.72 12.70
C ALA A 33 -19.78 9.21 12.36
N ALA A 34 -20.77 9.82 11.68
CA ALA A 34 -20.77 11.25 11.44
C ALA A 34 -20.87 12.06 12.74
N ALA A 35 -21.76 11.66 13.65
CA ALA A 35 -21.91 12.29 14.96
C ALA A 35 -20.62 12.22 15.78
N PHE A 36 -19.96 11.06 15.79
CA PHE A 36 -18.65 10.88 16.43
C PHE A 36 -17.58 11.78 15.83
N VAL A 37 -17.51 11.90 14.49
CA VAL A 37 -16.54 12.81 13.86
C VAL A 37 -16.80 14.26 14.28
N ARG A 38 -18.06 14.70 14.31
CA ARG A 38 -18.42 16.05 14.74
C ARG A 38 -18.07 16.30 16.21
N SER A 39 -18.29 15.33 17.11
CA SER A 39 -17.92 15.49 18.51
C SER A 39 -16.40 15.65 18.71
N MET A 40 -15.61 15.01 17.85
CA MET A 40 -14.14 15.06 17.92
C MET A 40 -13.51 16.22 17.14
N ALA A 41 -14.23 16.84 16.21
CA ALA A 41 -13.71 17.87 15.32
C ALA A 41 -14.44 19.22 15.45
N ASN A 42 -14.76 19.62 16.69
CA ASN A 42 -15.40 20.91 17.02
C ASN A 42 -16.69 21.15 16.22
N GLY A 43 -17.52 20.13 16.08
CA GLY A 43 -18.77 20.18 15.31
C GLY A 43 -18.61 19.94 13.81
N ASN A 44 -17.39 19.87 13.28
CA ASN A 44 -17.14 19.67 11.85
C ASN A 44 -17.07 18.19 11.47
N GLU A 45 -17.38 17.87 10.21
CA GLU A 45 -17.18 16.54 9.64
C GLU A 45 -15.78 16.36 9.05
N THR A 46 -14.75 16.70 9.84
CA THR A 46 -13.36 16.65 9.39
C THR A 46 -12.91 15.20 9.24
N VAL A 47 -12.49 14.83 8.04
CA VAL A 47 -12.00 13.48 7.72
C VAL A 47 -10.64 13.53 7.02
N PRO A 48 -9.78 12.50 7.16
CA PRO A 48 -10.01 11.26 7.90
C PRO A 48 -9.89 11.44 9.42
N THR A 49 -10.82 10.87 10.18
CA THR A 49 -10.66 10.66 11.62
C THR A 49 -10.32 9.20 11.85
N VAL A 50 -9.26 8.95 12.62
CA VAL A 50 -8.78 7.61 12.94
C VAL A 50 -8.86 7.41 14.44
N THR A 51 -9.29 6.22 14.83
CA THR A 51 -9.27 5.77 16.22
C THR A 51 -8.45 4.49 16.29
N PHE A 52 -7.52 4.42 17.24
CA PHE A 52 -6.88 3.17 17.63
C PHE A 52 -6.50 3.28 19.10
N ASP A 53 -6.59 2.16 19.82
CA ASP A 53 -6.67 2.15 21.28
C ASP A 53 -7.71 3.18 21.76
N ASP A 54 -7.40 3.91 22.84
CA ASP A 54 -8.23 4.98 23.40
C ASP A 54 -7.92 6.36 22.79
N ARG A 55 -7.20 6.42 21.66
CA ARG A 55 -6.76 7.67 21.03
C ARG A 55 -7.53 7.97 19.76
N VAL A 56 -7.80 9.25 19.56
CA VAL A 56 -8.48 9.78 18.38
C VAL A 56 -7.59 10.80 17.67
N PHE A 57 -7.44 10.63 16.36
CA PHE A 57 -6.64 11.47 15.50
C PHE A 57 -7.54 12.09 14.44
N VAL A 58 -7.67 13.42 14.46
CA VAL A 58 -8.46 14.17 13.49
C VAL A 58 -7.55 14.67 12.37
N ALA A 59 -7.86 14.27 11.13
CA ALA A 59 -7.09 14.56 9.92
C ALA A 59 -5.56 14.37 10.06
N PRO A 60 -5.08 13.23 10.60
CA PRO A 60 -3.65 13.05 10.82
C PRO A 60 -2.87 12.97 9.52
N ARG A 61 -1.61 13.40 9.58
CA ARG A 61 -0.64 13.10 8.51
C ARG A 61 -0.32 11.60 8.56
N PRO A 62 -0.37 10.87 7.43
CA PRO A 62 -0.14 9.42 7.42
C PRO A 62 1.19 8.99 8.05
N THR A 63 2.25 9.76 7.83
CA THR A 63 3.59 9.49 8.37
C THR A 63 3.65 9.57 9.89
N LEU A 64 2.97 10.55 10.49
CA LEU A 64 2.89 10.71 11.94
C LEU A 64 2.03 9.60 12.55
N LEU A 65 0.88 9.31 11.94
CA LEU A 65 0.01 8.23 12.40
C LEU A 65 0.74 6.88 12.41
N LEU A 66 1.45 6.55 11.34
CA LEU A 66 2.21 5.30 11.24
C LEU A 66 3.36 5.23 12.26
N ARG A 67 4.00 6.36 12.58
CA ARG A 67 5.00 6.44 13.65
C ARG A 67 4.36 6.18 15.03
N ASP A 68 3.22 6.81 15.30
CA ASP A 68 2.50 6.65 16.58
C ASP A 68 1.94 5.23 16.74
N LEU A 69 1.48 4.63 15.65
CA LEU A 69 1.03 3.24 15.60
C LEU A 69 2.18 2.27 15.91
N ARG A 70 3.35 2.45 15.27
CA ARG A 70 4.55 1.66 15.57
C ARG A 70 4.98 1.77 17.02
N ALA A 71 4.93 2.98 17.57
CA ALA A 71 5.36 3.22 18.95
C ALA A 71 4.43 2.57 19.97
N ALA A 72 3.12 2.52 19.68
CA ALA A 72 2.13 1.89 20.55
C ALA A 72 2.05 0.37 20.38
N HIS A 73 2.31 -0.12 19.17
CA HIS A 73 2.20 -1.54 18.81
C HIS A 73 3.49 -2.05 18.16
N PRO A 74 4.58 -2.21 18.93
CA PRO A 74 5.84 -2.75 18.41
C PRO A 74 5.70 -4.20 17.90
N GLU A 75 4.65 -4.91 18.29
CA GLU A 75 4.29 -6.25 17.81
C GLU A 75 3.73 -6.28 16.38
N LEU A 76 3.27 -5.13 15.84
CA LEU A 76 2.82 -5.06 14.46
C LEU A 76 4.03 -4.99 13.52
N ASP A 77 4.12 -5.96 12.60
CA ASP A 77 5.11 -5.99 11.51
C ASP A 77 4.76 -4.95 10.44
N LEU A 78 4.94 -3.67 10.78
CA LEU A 78 4.66 -2.55 9.89
C LEU A 78 5.77 -2.39 8.85
N ASP A 79 5.42 -2.57 7.57
CA ASP A 79 6.34 -2.40 6.44
C ASP A 79 6.57 -0.91 6.13
N LEU A 80 7.35 -0.24 6.98
CA LEU A 80 7.74 1.17 6.77
C LEU A 80 9.15 1.31 6.19
N ASP A 81 9.79 0.22 5.76
CA ASP A 81 11.17 0.24 5.27
C ASP A 81 11.27 1.02 3.95
N PRO A 82 11.86 2.24 3.95
CA PRO A 82 11.94 3.05 2.75
C PRO A 82 12.87 2.43 1.70
N VAL A 83 13.87 1.66 2.14
CA VAL A 83 14.81 0.92 1.28
C VAL A 83 14.10 -0.17 0.47
N ARG A 84 13.03 -0.77 1.01
CA ARG A 84 12.19 -1.73 0.26
C ARG A 84 11.41 -1.04 -0.87
N LYS A 85 11.06 0.24 -0.69
CA LYS A 85 10.29 1.04 -1.66
C LYS A 85 11.15 1.56 -2.83
N TRP A 86 12.46 1.70 -2.64
CA TRP A 86 13.44 1.92 -3.71
C TRP A 86 14.14 0.61 -4.05
N PRO A 87 13.59 -0.26 -4.91
CA PRO A 87 14.32 -1.44 -5.31
C PRO A 87 15.45 -1.00 -6.26
N PRO A 88 16.73 -1.02 -5.84
CA PRO A 88 17.85 -0.75 -6.76
C PRO A 88 17.80 -1.72 -7.95
N LEU A 89 17.22 -2.90 -7.76
CA LEU A 89 16.88 -3.85 -8.81
C LEU A 89 15.96 -3.30 -9.92
N ARG A 90 15.03 -2.35 -9.64
CA ARG A 90 14.25 -1.68 -10.70
C ARG A 90 15.13 -0.79 -11.55
N VAL A 91 16.02 -0.03 -10.90
CA VAL A 91 16.95 0.86 -11.61
C VAL A 91 17.89 0.01 -12.47
N LEU A 92 18.51 -1.03 -11.89
CA LEU A 92 19.38 -1.95 -12.61
C LEU A 92 18.66 -2.68 -13.74
N GLN A 93 17.40 -3.09 -13.55
CA GLN A 93 16.57 -3.69 -14.61
C GLN A 93 16.42 -2.75 -15.80
N TRP A 94 16.07 -1.49 -15.58
CA TRP A 94 15.88 -0.52 -16.66
C TRP A 94 17.20 -0.10 -17.31
N VAL A 95 18.27 0.05 -16.53
CA VAL A 95 19.61 0.29 -17.07
C VAL A 95 20.02 -0.86 -18.00
N GLY A 96 19.85 -2.11 -17.58
CA GLY A 96 20.15 -3.27 -18.41
C GLY A 96 19.34 -3.33 -19.71
N VAL A 97 18.03 -2.99 -19.65
CA VAL A 97 17.18 -2.90 -20.85
C VAL A 97 17.67 -1.79 -21.78
N ILE A 98 17.98 -0.59 -21.27
CA ILE A 98 18.43 0.53 -22.09
C ILE A 98 19.77 0.21 -22.76
N VAL A 99 20.74 -0.31 -22.00
CA VAL A 99 22.05 -0.71 -22.54
C VAL A 99 21.87 -1.81 -23.59
N GLY A 100 21.01 -2.78 -23.35
CA GLY A 100 20.68 -3.83 -24.31
C GLY A 100 20.08 -3.27 -25.61
N LEU A 101 19.13 -2.35 -25.52
CA LEU A 101 18.51 -1.73 -26.70
C LEU A 101 19.53 -0.92 -27.51
N ILE A 102 20.42 -0.17 -26.85
CA ILE A 102 21.52 0.55 -27.51
C ILE A 102 22.45 -0.43 -28.24
N ALA A 103 22.78 -1.56 -27.60
CA ALA A 103 23.60 -2.60 -28.22
C ALA A 103 22.89 -3.32 -29.38
N SER A 104 21.58 -3.57 -29.27
CA SER A 104 20.76 -4.16 -30.34
C SER A 104 20.74 -3.26 -31.57
N GLU A 105 20.53 -1.95 -31.36
CA GLU A 105 20.56 -0.96 -32.42
C GLU A 105 21.95 -0.86 -33.08
N ALA A 106 23.02 -0.91 -32.29
CA ALA A 106 24.38 -0.93 -32.83
C ALA A 106 24.66 -2.19 -33.68
N LEU A 107 24.15 -3.35 -33.26
CA LEU A 107 24.24 -4.60 -34.04
C LEU A 107 23.46 -4.50 -35.35
N ALA A 108 22.27 -3.90 -35.34
CA ALA A 108 21.46 -3.67 -36.52
C ALA A 108 22.18 -2.71 -37.50
N GLN A 109 22.74 -1.60 -37.00
CA GLN A 109 23.53 -0.65 -37.79
C GLN A 109 24.79 -1.27 -38.39
N ALA A 110 25.39 -2.27 -37.72
CA ALA A 110 26.52 -3.04 -38.23
C ALA A 110 26.11 -4.14 -39.25
N GLY A 111 24.85 -4.20 -39.65
CA GLY A 111 24.33 -5.21 -40.58
C GLY A 111 24.10 -6.60 -39.96
N GLN A 112 24.31 -6.76 -38.65
CA GLN A 112 24.12 -8.02 -37.93
C GLN A 112 22.70 -8.18 -37.42
N THR A 113 21.73 -8.15 -38.34
CA THR A 113 20.29 -8.18 -38.03
C THR A 113 19.89 -9.41 -37.20
N ALA A 114 20.39 -10.60 -37.53
CA ALA A 114 20.10 -11.82 -36.77
C ALA A 114 20.55 -11.74 -35.31
N LEU A 115 21.69 -11.10 -35.02
CA LEU A 115 22.18 -10.90 -33.65
C LEU A 115 21.36 -9.84 -32.90
N SER A 116 20.87 -8.80 -33.59
CA SER A 116 19.96 -7.80 -33.00
C SER A 116 18.64 -8.44 -32.54
N TRP A 117 17.97 -9.22 -33.40
CA TRP A 117 16.74 -9.94 -33.02
C TRP A 117 16.98 -10.93 -31.86
N ALA A 118 18.13 -11.62 -31.85
CA ALA A 118 18.51 -12.50 -30.75
C ALA A 118 18.70 -11.73 -29.43
N LEU A 119 19.35 -10.55 -29.48
CA LEU A 119 19.55 -9.71 -28.32
C LEU A 119 18.23 -9.13 -27.79
N ASP A 120 17.30 -8.75 -28.66
CA ASP A 120 15.95 -8.31 -28.26
C ASP A 120 15.21 -9.39 -27.46
N ALA A 121 15.28 -10.65 -27.90
CA ALA A 121 14.70 -11.76 -27.17
C ALA A 121 15.33 -11.93 -25.78
N VAL A 122 16.66 -11.76 -25.66
CA VAL A 122 17.39 -11.79 -24.39
C VAL A 122 16.97 -10.64 -23.47
N ILE A 123 16.81 -9.42 -24.00
CA ILE A 123 16.36 -8.25 -23.23
C ILE A 123 14.96 -8.51 -22.64
N VAL A 124 14.03 -9.03 -23.45
CA VAL A 124 12.68 -9.37 -22.98
C VAL A 124 12.73 -10.46 -21.90
N ALA A 125 13.51 -11.54 -22.13
CA ALA A 125 13.67 -12.61 -21.16
C ALA A 125 14.26 -12.10 -19.83
N PHE A 126 15.34 -11.31 -19.89
CA PHE A 126 15.95 -10.65 -18.74
C PHE A 126 14.93 -9.80 -17.97
N PHE A 127 14.16 -8.96 -18.69
CA PHE A 127 13.14 -8.11 -18.08
C PHE A 127 12.08 -8.94 -17.32
N LEU A 128 11.57 -10.01 -17.93
CA LEU A 128 10.55 -10.87 -17.33
C LEU A 128 11.07 -11.62 -16.10
N VAL A 129 12.29 -12.16 -16.17
CA VAL A 129 12.93 -12.87 -15.05
C VAL A 129 13.15 -11.91 -13.87
N VAL A 130 13.78 -10.76 -14.09
CA VAL A 130 14.03 -9.77 -13.04
C VAL A 130 12.73 -9.22 -12.46
N ARG A 131 11.69 -9.01 -13.29
CA ARG A 131 10.35 -8.64 -12.83
C ARG A 131 9.76 -9.71 -11.92
N LYS A 132 9.87 -10.99 -12.29
CA LYS A 132 9.37 -12.11 -11.49
C LYS A 132 10.10 -12.21 -10.14
N LEU A 133 11.42 -12.09 -10.14
CA LEU A 133 12.24 -12.09 -8.92
C LEU A 133 11.88 -10.92 -7.98
N ARG A 134 11.70 -9.72 -8.54
CA ARG A 134 11.37 -8.51 -7.77
C ARG A 134 9.95 -8.52 -7.18
N THR A 135 8.99 -9.10 -7.89
CA THR A 135 7.57 -9.07 -7.47
C THR A 135 7.22 -10.19 -6.48
N GLY A 136 8.12 -11.17 -6.29
CA GLY A 136 7.85 -12.34 -5.45
C GLY A 136 6.72 -13.20 -6.00
N TRP A 137 6.57 -14.41 -5.47
CA TRP A 137 5.32 -15.15 -5.67
C TRP A 137 4.21 -14.46 -4.87
N PRO A 138 2.97 -14.33 -5.36
CA PRO A 138 1.85 -13.92 -4.52
C PRO A 138 1.85 -14.80 -3.26
N ARG A 139 2.17 -14.20 -2.11
CA ARG A 139 1.99 -14.86 -0.82
C ARG A 139 0.50 -15.19 -0.77
N ARG A 140 0.16 -16.49 -0.72
CA ARG A 140 -1.22 -16.90 -0.47
C ARG A 140 -1.64 -16.17 0.79
N LEU A 141 -2.68 -15.33 0.69
CA LEU A 141 -3.35 -14.78 1.85
C LEU A 141 -3.62 -15.97 2.77
N ARG A 142 -3.03 -16.00 3.96
CA ARG A 142 -3.43 -16.99 4.96
C ARG A 142 -4.93 -16.79 5.14
N PRO A 143 -5.76 -17.84 4.98
CA PRO A 143 -7.11 -17.78 5.49
C PRO A 143 -7.00 -17.37 6.95
N THR A 144 -7.72 -16.33 7.36
CA THR A 144 -7.88 -15.97 8.75
C THR A 144 -8.43 -17.19 9.47
N ALA A 145 -7.54 -17.96 10.10
CA ALA A 145 -7.92 -18.98 11.07
C ALA A 145 -8.52 -18.22 12.26
N GLY A 146 -9.85 -18.08 12.25
CA GLY A 146 -10.58 -17.31 13.24
C GLY A 146 -11.62 -16.39 12.62
N ALA A 147 -12.59 -16.95 11.90
CA ALA A 147 -13.94 -16.39 11.96
C ALA A 147 -14.58 -16.95 13.24
N PRO A 148 -14.65 -16.20 14.36
CA PRO A 148 -15.49 -16.61 15.46
C PRO A 148 -16.94 -16.63 14.96
N THR A 149 -17.56 -17.79 15.13
CA THR A 149 -19.00 -18.00 15.02
C THR A 149 -19.75 -16.92 15.78
N THR A 150 -20.76 -16.34 15.14
CA THR A 150 -21.74 -15.41 15.70
C THR A 150 -22.21 -15.86 17.08
N PRO A 151 -22.07 -15.06 18.13
CA PRO A 151 -22.99 -15.09 19.25
C PRO A 151 -24.15 -14.14 18.94
N THR A 152 -25.33 -14.72 18.87
CA THR A 152 -26.61 -14.05 19.06
C THR A 152 -26.58 -13.20 20.34
N ASP A 153 -27.05 -11.97 20.20
CA ASP A 153 -27.69 -11.12 21.22
C ASP A 153 -26.85 -10.39 22.29
N SER A 154 -27.37 -9.19 22.61
CA SER A 154 -27.22 -8.43 23.86
C SER A 154 -26.07 -7.42 24.02
N ALA A 155 -26.50 -6.19 24.34
CA ALA A 155 -25.81 -5.12 25.09
C ALA A 155 -24.92 -4.13 24.32
N VAL A 156 -25.56 -3.06 23.86
CA VAL A 156 -24.96 -1.71 23.76
C VAL A 156 -24.82 -1.15 25.19
N PRO A 157 -23.63 -0.77 25.68
CA PRO A 157 -23.53 0.05 26.88
C PRO A 157 -23.78 1.53 26.52
N PRO A 158 -24.49 2.30 27.36
CA PRO A 158 -24.51 3.76 27.23
C PRO A 158 -23.16 4.35 27.66
N LEU A 159 -22.91 5.55 27.13
CA LEU A 159 -21.72 6.42 27.25
C LEU A 159 -20.91 6.31 28.55
#